data_AF-A0A925Z422-F1
#
_entry.id   AF-A0A925Z422-F1
#
_cell.length_a   1.000
_cell.length_b   1.000
_cell.length_c   1.000
_cell.angle_alpha   90.00
_cell.angle_beta   90.00
_cell.angle_gamma   90.00
#
_symmetry.space_group_name_H-M   'P 1'
#
loop_
_entity.id
_entity.type
_entity.pdbx_description
1 polymer ?
#
loop_
_entity_poly.entity_id
_entity_poly.type
_entity_poly.pdbx_seq_one_letter_code
_entity_poly.pdbx_strand_id
1 'polypeptide(L)'
;MLEVHKDAIDSYITDRVREKRLNLKLSQEKLSERLGLSNKFVAHVENPKRRSKYNIYHIIKLAEIFECSPCDLIPTTSLSDYLIP
;
A
#
# COMPACT_ATOMS: atom_id res chain seq x y z
N MET A 1 -23.76 -10.73 -3.23
CA MET A 1 -22.70 -9.88 -2.66
C MET A 1 -21.58 -9.90 -3.68
N LEU A 2 -21.30 -8.81 -4.40
CA LEU A 2 -20.21 -8.80 -5.39
C LEU A 2 -18.88 -8.89 -4.64
N GLU A 3 -18.09 -9.93 -4.89
CA GLU A 3 -16.73 -10.02 -4.36
C GLU A 3 -15.92 -8.86 -4.92
N VAL A 4 -15.45 -8.00 -4.03
CA VAL A 4 -14.54 -6.92 -4.38
C VAL A 4 -13.14 -7.51 -4.36
N HIS A 5 -12.57 -7.73 -5.54
CA HIS A 5 -11.17 -8.09 -5.67
C HIS A 5 -10.32 -6.85 -5.95
N LYS A 6 -9.21 -6.74 -5.22
CA LYS A 6 -8.11 -5.86 -5.60
C LYS A 6 -7.31 -6.51 -6.72
N ASP A 7 -6.87 -5.69 -7.66
CA ASP A 7 -5.94 -6.12 -8.70
C ASP A 7 -4.60 -6.54 -8.07
N ALA A 8 -3.85 -7.37 -8.79
CA ALA A 8 -2.57 -7.88 -8.31
C ALA A 8 -1.55 -6.75 -8.02
N ILE A 9 -1.58 -5.67 -8.82
CA ILE A 9 -0.74 -4.48 -8.59
C ILE A 9 -1.13 -3.79 -7.29
N ASP A 10 -2.42 -3.56 -7.06
CA ASP A 10 -2.92 -2.90 -5.84
C ASP A 10 -2.57 -3.73 -4.59
N SER A 11 -2.62 -5.05 -4.70
CA SER A 11 -2.26 -5.97 -3.62
C SER A 11 -0.76 -5.92 -3.33
N TYR A 12 0.08 -6.01 -4.36
CA TYR A 12 1.54 -5.88 -4.23
C TYR A 12 1.93 -4.58 -3.52
N ILE A 13 1.41 -3.45 -3.99
CA ILE A 13 1.69 -2.14 -3.39
C ILE A 13 1.21 -2.11 -1.93
N THR A 14 0.01 -2.64 -1.65
CA THR A 14 -0.53 -2.69 -0.29
C THR A 14 0.39 -3.48 0.65
N ASP A 15 0.92 -4.62 0.19
CA ASP A 15 1.80 -5.47 0.99
C ASP A 15 3.16 -4.82 1.24
N ARG A 16 3.76 -4.17 0.22
CA ARG A 16 5.01 -3.42 0.37
C ARG A 16 4.88 -2.26 1.35
N VAL A 17 3.77 -1.53 1.27
CA VAL A 17 3.47 -0.44 2.22
C VAL A 17 3.25 -0.98 3.64
N ARG A 18 2.53 -2.10 3.78
CA ARG A 18 2.30 -2.75 5.07
C ARG A 18 3.60 -3.22 5.70
N GLU A 19 4.50 -3.82 4.93
CA GLU A 19 5.82 -4.25 5.38
C GLU A 19 6.63 -3.06 5.94
N LYS A 20 6.76 -1.98 5.16
CA LYS A 20 7.47 -0.76 5.60
C LYS A 20 6.83 -0.15 6.84
N ARG A 21 5.49 -0.11 6.90
CA ARG A 21 4.74 0.39 8.06
C ARG A 21 5.05 -0.41 9.32
N LEU A 22 5.08 -1.75 9.23
CA LEU A 22 5.38 -2.63 10.35
C LEU A 22 6.85 -2.52 10.80
N ASN A 23 7.79 -2.39 9.86
CA ASN A 23 9.21 -2.17 10.17
C ASN A 23 9.44 -0.87 10.97
N LEU A 24 8.67 0.17 10.67
CA LEU A 24 8.68 1.44 11.42
C LEU A 24 7.77 1.43 12.67
N LYS A 25 7.15 0.30 13.01
CA LYS A 25 6.22 0.13 14.14
C LYS A 25 5.05 1.14 14.12
N LEU A 26 4.59 1.54 12.93
CA LEU A 26 3.48 2.46 12.77
C LEU A 26 2.14 1.71 12.78
N SER A 27 1.15 2.23 13.52
CA SER A 27 -0.24 1.79 13.39
C SER A 27 -0.83 2.25 12.05
N GLN A 28 -1.93 1.63 11.61
CA GLN A 28 -2.65 2.05 10.40
C GLN A 28 -3.19 3.49 10.55
N GLU A 29 -3.69 3.84 11.73
CA GLU A 29 -4.11 5.20 12.07
C GLU A 29 -2.93 6.17 11.98
N LYS A 30 -1.77 5.81 12.55
CA LYS A 30 -0.60 6.71 12.54
C LYS A 30 -0.07 6.97 11.14
N LEU A 31 -0.08 5.96 10.27
CA LEU A 31 0.30 6.14 8.87
C LEU A 31 -0.73 7.01 8.13
N SER A 32 -2.02 6.84 8.42
CA SER A 32 -3.08 7.68 7.83
C SER A 32 -2.94 9.15 8.23
N GLU A 33 -2.62 9.41 9.51
CA GLU A 33 -2.32 10.76 10.02
C GLU A 33 -1.12 11.38 9.29
N ARG A 34 -0.02 10.64 9.13
CA ARG A 34 1.18 11.13 8.41
C ARG A 34 0.90 11.42 6.94
N LEU A 35 -0.05 10.71 6.33
CA LEU A 35 -0.52 10.99 4.96
C LEU A 35 -1.48 12.19 4.88
N GLY A 36 -1.93 12.75 6.01
CA GLY A 36 -2.96 13.79 6.03
C GLY A 36 -4.34 13.28 5.60
N LEU A 37 -4.64 12.00 5.85
CA LEU A 37 -5.89 11.34 5.45
C LEU A 37 -6.72 10.95 6.68
N SER A 38 -7.97 10.54 6.45
CA SER A 38 -8.81 9.95 7.52
C SER A 38 -8.09 8.80 8.21
N ASN A 39 -8.19 8.70 9.54
CA ASN A 39 -7.56 7.64 10.33
C ASN A 39 -7.90 6.20 9.91
N LYS A 40 -9.01 6.01 9.19
CA LYS A 40 -9.44 4.71 8.64
C LYS A 40 -8.88 4.41 7.25
N PHE A 41 -8.18 5.35 6.61
CA PHE A 41 -7.76 5.22 5.21
C PHE A 41 -6.86 4.00 5.01
N VAL A 42 -5.74 3.92 5.73
CA VAL A 42 -4.82 2.78 5.62
C VAL A 42 -5.50 1.47 6.03
N ALA A 43 -6.38 1.49 7.02
CA ALA A 43 -7.16 0.30 7.41
C ALA A 43 -8.09 -0.17 6.28
N HIS A 44 -8.68 0.75 5.52
CA HIS A 44 -9.47 0.42 4.34
C HIS A 44 -8.60 -0.10 3.19
N VAL A 45 -7.41 0.46 2.99
CA VAL A 45 -6.49 -0.01 1.95
C VAL A 45 -5.95 -1.39 2.31
N GLU A 46 -5.53 -1.64 3.54
CA GLU A 46 -4.99 -2.95 3.93
C GLU A 46 -6.07 -4.05 4.09
N ASN A 47 -7.36 -3.70 3.95
CA ASN A 47 -8.43 -4.68 3.97
C ASN A 47 -8.67 -5.24 2.55
N PRO A 48 -8.43 -6.54 2.31
CA PRO A 48 -8.58 -7.13 0.99
C PRO A 48 -10.04 -7.12 0.48
N LYS A 49 -11.02 -6.95 1.37
CA LYS A 49 -12.45 -6.88 1.03
C LYS A 49 -12.92 -5.48 0.59
N ARG A 50 -12.00 -4.51 0.47
CA ARG A 50 -12.30 -3.10 0.17
C ARG A 50 -11.60 -2.66 -1.12
N ARG A 51 -12.24 -1.72 -1.83
CA ARG A 51 -11.73 -1.13 -3.09
C ARG A 51 -10.67 -0.05 -2.90
N SER A 52 -10.43 0.38 -1.66
CA SER A 52 -9.52 1.50 -1.38
C SER A 52 -8.10 1.15 -1.79
N LYS A 53 -7.46 2.06 -2.52
CA LYS A 53 -6.10 1.89 -3.03
C LYS A 53 -5.27 3.16 -2.88
N TYR A 54 -3.96 3.00 -2.89
CA TYR A 54 -3.03 4.12 -2.99
C TYR A 54 -3.03 4.63 -4.43
N ASN A 55 -3.10 5.95 -4.61
CA ASN A 55 -2.84 6.58 -5.89
C ASN A 55 -1.38 7.04 -5.94
N ILE A 56 -0.92 7.52 -7.10
CA ILE A 56 0.47 7.95 -7.27
C ILE A 56 0.90 9.04 -6.27
N TYR A 57 -0.01 9.94 -5.92
CA TYR A 57 0.26 10.97 -4.92
C TYR A 57 0.53 10.37 -3.53
N HIS A 58 -0.28 9.37 -3.12
CA HIS A 58 -0.04 8.64 -1.88
C HIS A 58 1.29 7.89 -1.92
N ILE A 59 1.68 7.29 -3.05
CA ILE A 59 2.97 6.60 -3.18
C ILE A 59 4.15 7.55 -2.97
N ILE A 60 4.12 8.73 -3.57
CA ILE A 60 5.18 9.74 -3.37
C ILE A 60 5.27 10.14 -1.89
N LYS A 61 4.13 10.39 -1.24
CA LYS A 61 4.09 10.72 0.19
C LYS A 61 4.57 9.58 1.08
N LEU A 62 4.21 8.34 0.75
CA LEU A 62 4.69 7.15 1.46
C LEU A 62 6.20 6.98 1.31
N ALA A 63 6.75 7.26 0.13
CA ALA A 63 8.18 7.22 -0.11
C ALA A 63 8.93 8.24 0.77
N GLU A 64 8.40 9.46 0.91
CA GLU A 64 8.91 10.47 1.86
C GLU A 64 8.84 9.98 3.32
N ILE A 65 7.70 9.43 3.75
CA ILE A 65 7.49 8.94 5.13
C ILE A 65 8.41 7.76 5.47
N PHE A 66 8.71 6.91 4.49
CA PHE A 66 9.51 5.69 4.66
C PHE A 66 10.98 5.89 4.30
N GLU A 67 11.39 7.11 3.94
CA GLU A 67 12.76 7.45 3.54
C GLU A 67 13.31 6.50 2.47
N CYS A 68 12.49 6.23 1.45
CA CYS A 68 12.82 5.27 0.40
C CYS A 68 12.41 5.79 -0.99
N SER A 69 12.82 5.10 -2.04
CA SER A 69 12.41 5.46 -3.40
C SER A 69 10.93 5.08 -3.62
N PRO A 70 10.14 5.87 -4.37
CA PRO A 70 8.83 5.42 -4.84
C PRO A 70 8.87 4.07 -5.56
N CYS A 71 9.99 3.78 -6.24
CA CYS A 71 10.24 2.49 -6.90
C CYS A 71 10.32 1.31 -5.92
N ASP A 72 10.59 1.53 -4.64
CA ASP A 72 10.61 0.47 -3.62
C ASP A 72 9.20 0.00 -3.22
N LEU A 73 8.17 0.76 -3.60
CA LEU A 73 6.76 0.55 -3.27
C LEU A 73 5.93 0.04 -4.45
N ILE A 74 6.44 0.13 -5.69
CA ILE A 74 5.76 -0.29 -6.92
C ILE A 74 6.52 -1.45 -7.58
N PRO A 75 5.83 -2.32 -8.34
CA PRO A 75 6.52 -3.39 -9.07
C PRO A 75 7.39 -2.78 -10.18
N THR A 76 8.64 -3.23 -10.28
CA THR A 76 9.61 -2.78 -11.30
C THR A 76 9.65 -3.68 -12.53
N THR A 77 9.10 -4.89 -12.42
CA THR A 77 8.95 -5.85 -13.53
C THR A 77 7.49 -6.29 -13.68
N SER A 78 7.20 -7.07 -14.73
CA SER A 78 5.87 -7.64 -14.90
C SER A 78 5.52 -8.53 -13.71
N LEU A 79 4.27 -8.51 -13.26
CA LEU A 79 3.82 -9.40 -12.18
C LEU A 79 3.97 -10.88 -12.52
N SER A 80 4.02 -11.24 -13.81
CA SER A 80 4.36 -12.60 -14.27
C SER A 80 5.72 -13.08 -13.75
N ASP A 81 6.65 -12.16 -13.50
CA ASP A 81 8.03 -12.48 -13.16
C ASP A 81 8.18 -12.82 -11.67
N TYR A 82 7.16 -12.48 -10.86
CA TYR A 82 7.06 -12.84 -9.44
C TYR A 82 6.14 -14.03 -9.18
N LEU A 83 5.41 -14.50 -10.20
CA LEU A 83 4.57 -15.69 -10.21
C LEU A 83 5.32 -16.84 -10.93
N ILE A 84 6.53 -17.15 -10.44
CA ILE A 84 7.21 -18.40 -10.81
C ILE A 84 6.99 -19.38 -9.65
N PRO A 85 6.45 -20.59 -9.91
CA PRO A 85 6.10 -21.58 -8.88
C PRO A 85 7.29 -22.06 -8.05
#